data_AF-A0A072P603-F1
#
_entry.id   AF-A0A072P603-F1
#
_cell.length_a   1.000
_cell.length_b   1.000
_cell.length_c   1.000
_cell.angle_alpha   90.00
_cell.angle_beta   90.00
_cell.angle_gamma   90.00
#
_symmetry.space_group_name_H-M   'P 1'
#
loop_
_entity.id
_entity.type
_entity.pdbx_description
1 polymer ?
#
loop_
_entity_poly.entity_id
_entity_poly.type
_entity_poly.pdbx_seq_one_letter_code
_entity_poly.pdbx_strand_id
1 'polypeptide(L)'
;MLLLQLTGLKVFALPEWKGLPTLLRCYAKAGWFEGSVFFAITSLYTYQLSQIPPSQWTSIDRTISTLTWLLYWGASAWYVRNGDKGTGAVTAVAGALQAACLTL
;
A
#
# COMPACT_ATOMS: atom_id res chain seq x y z
N MET A 1 -7.24 4.47 -3.07
CA MET A 1 -6.98 3.06 -2.72
C MET A 1 -8.01 2.09 -3.31
N LEU A 2 -9.32 2.36 -3.18
CA LEU A 2 -10.38 1.47 -3.68
C LEU A 2 -10.28 1.12 -5.19
N LEU A 3 -9.89 2.09 -6.04
CA LEU A 3 -9.71 1.86 -7.47
C LEU A 3 -8.65 0.80 -7.79
N LEU A 4 -7.58 0.77 -7.00
CA LEU A 4 -6.50 -0.22 -7.10
C LEU A 4 -6.98 -1.63 -6.72
N GLN A 5 -7.89 -1.69 -5.74
CA GLN A 5 -8.53 -2.93 -5.31
C GLN A 5 -9.56 -3.46 -6.34
N LEU A 6 -10.20 -2.58 -7.12
CA LEU A 6 -11.12 -3.03 -8.16
C LEU A 6 -10.40 -3.53 -9.41
N THR A 7 -9.23 -2.97 -9.72
CA THR A 7 -8.42 -3.41 -10.86
C THR A 7 -7.82 -4.80 -10.64
N GLY A 8 -7.37 -5.14 -9.43
CA GLY A 8 -6.83 -6.48 -9.14
C GLY A 8 -7.85 -7.61 -9.36
N LEU A 9 -9.10 -7.38 -8.98
CA LEU A 9 -10.19 -8.34 -9.22
C LEU A 9 -10.44 -8.57 -10.73
N LYS A 10 -10.29 -7.53 -11.56
CA LYS A 10 -10.40 -7.66 -13.02
C LYS A 10 -9.26 -8.48 -13.60
N VAL A 11 -8.03 -8.29 -13.11
CA VAL A 11 -6.86 -9.09 -13.54
C VAL A 11 -7.05 -10.56 -13.22
N PHE A 12 -7.60 -10.89 -12.06
CA PHE A 12 -7.88 -12.29 -11.69
C PHE A 12 -8.96 -12.97 -12.54
N ALA A 13 -9.77 -12.19 -13.25
CA ALA A 13 -10.80 -12.70 -14.15
C ALA A 13 -10.26 -13.00 -15.56
N LEU A 14 -9.06 -12.51 -15.91
CA LEU A 14 -8.48 -12.71 -17.24
C LEU A 14 -8.12 -14.17 -17.51
N PRO A 15 -8.21 -14.64 -18.77
CA PRO A 15 -7.82 -16.01 -19.13
C PRO A 15 -6.35 -16.31 -18.85
N GLU A 16 -5.45 -15.33 -19.03
CA GLU A 16 -4.02 -15.51 -18.76
C GLU A 16 -3.75 -15.81 -17.29
N TRP A 17 -4.57 -15.26 -16.39
CA TRP A 17 -4.49 -15.55 -14.96
C TRP A 17 -4.77 -17.03 -14.66
N LYS A 18 -5.69 -17.66 -15.41
CA LYS A 18 -6.01 -19.09 -15.23
C LYS A 18 -4.89 -20.01 -15.72
N GLY A 19 -4.03 -19.53 -16.63
CA GLY A 19 -2.87 -20.25 -17.15
C GLY A 19 -1.67 -20.31 -16.19
N LEU A 20 -1.67 -19.53 -15.12
CA LEU A 20 -0.57 -19.51 -14.14
C LEU A 20 -0.55 -20.79 -13.27
N PRO A 21 0.65 -21.29 -12.88
CA PRO A 21 0.76 -22.40 -11.93
C PRO A 21 -0.01 -22.10 -10.63
N THR A 22 -0.68 -23.12 -10.08
CA THR A 22 -1.56 -22.97 -8.91
C THR A 22 -0.87 -22.29 -7.73
N LEU A 23 0.41 -22.58 -7.50
CA LEU A 23 1.18 -21.98 -6.41
C LEU A 23 1.41 -20.48 -6.62
N LEU A 24 1.75 -20.04 -7.85
CA LEU A 24 1.90 -18.62 -8.17
C LEU A 24 0.58 -17.86 -8.03
N ARG A 25 -0.54 -18.46 -8.47
CA ARG A 25 -1.87 -17.88 -8.29
C ARG A 25 -2.22 -17.70 -6.82
N CYS A 26 -1.85 -18.67 -5.97
CA CYS A 26 -2.07 -18.61 -4.54
C CYS A 26 -1.31 -17.44 -3.92
N TYR A 27 0.01 -17.35 -4.12
CA TYR A 27 0.83 -16.27 -3.56
C TYR A 27 0.39 -14.89 -4.05
N ALA A 28 0.07 -14.75 -5.34
CA ALA A 28 -0.32 -13.47 -5.88
C ALA A 28 -1.72 -13.02 -5.40
N LYS A 29 -2.70 -13.94 -5.27
CA LYS A 29 -4.00 -13.60 -4.68
C LYS A 29 -3.89 -13.31 -3.19
N ALA A 30 -3.19 -14.16 -2.44
CA ALA A 30 -3.00 -13.98 -1.00
C ALA A 30 -2.31 -12.65 -0.70
N GLY A 31 -1.19 -12.37 -1.36
CA GLY A 31 -0.45 -11.11 -1.20
C GLY A 31 -1.28 -9.89 -1.62
N TRP A 32 -2.15 -10.02 -2.61
CA TRP A 32 -3.06 -8.95 -2.99
C TRP A 32 -4.13 -8.65 -1.93
N PHE A 33 -4.74 -9.68 -1.33
CA PHE A 33 -5.70 -9.51 -0.23
C PHE A 33 -5.01 -8.98 1.03
N GLU A 34 -3.86 -9.55 1.39
CA GLU A 34 -3.05 -9.11 2.53
C GLU A 34 -2.65 -7.65 2.39
N GLY A 35 -2.09 -7.26 1.24
CA GLY A 35 -1.73 -5.88 0.95
C GLY A 35 -2.95 -4.94 0.98
N SER A 36 -4.11 -5.38 0.47
CA SER A 36 -5.33 -4.58 0.50
C SER A 36 -5.85 -4.31 1.91
N VAL A 37 -5.81 -5.31 2.79
CA VAL A 37 -6.19 -5.16 4.20
C VAL A 37 -5.15 -4.34 4.95
N PHE A 38 -3.86 -4.57 4.70
CA PHE A 38 -2.77 -3.79 5.28
C PHE A 38 -2.92 -2.30 4.98
N PHE A 39 -3.17 -1.95 3.71
CA PHE A 39 -3.44 -0.59 3.29
C PHE A 39 -4.67 0.02 3.99
N ALA A 40 -5.71 -0.76 4.27
CA ALA A 40 -6.86 -0.28 5.04
C ALA A 40 -6.46 0.01 6.50
N ILE A 41 -5.73 -0.90 7.14
CA ILE A 41 -5.23 -0.73 8.51
C ILE A 41 -4.36 0.53 8.62
N THR A 42 -3.39 0.70 7.73
CA THR A 42 -2.50 1.86 7.75
C THR A 42 -3.25 3.17 7.48
N SER A 43 -4.28 3.16 6.65
CA SER A 43 -5.12 4.34 6.43
C SER A 43 -5.91 4.75 7.68
N LEU A 44 -6.49 3.79 8.40
CA LEU A 44 -7.20 4.04 9.66
C LEU A 44 -6.24 4.50 10.76
N TYR A 45 -5.07 3.88 10.82
CA TYR A 45 -4.03 4.25 11.77
C TYR A 45 -3.50 5.67 11.52
N THR A 46 -3.25 6.03 10.26
CA THR A 46 -2.85 7.39 9.88
C THR A 46 -3.95 8.40 10.20
N TYR A 47 -5.22 8.04 9.98
CA TYR A 47 -6.35 8.88 10.38
C TYR A 47 -6.40 9.08 11.90
N GLN A 48 -6.20 8.03 12.69
CA GLN A 48 -6.11 8.13 14.15
C GLN A 48 -5.00 9.08 14.59
N LEU A 49 -3.79 8.96 14.01
CA LEU A 49 -2.67 9.84 14.33
C LEU A 49 -2.93 11.30 13.92
N SER A 50 -3.69 11.53 12.85
CA SER A 50 -4.04 12.90 12.44
C SER A 50 -4.91 13.66 13.45
N GLN A 51 -5.58 12.96 14.37
CA GLN A 51 -6.40 13.56 15.43
C GLN A 51 -5.59 14.02 16.65
N ILE A 52 -4.32 13.62 16.73
CA ILE A 52 -3.46 13.83 17.90
C ILE A 52 -2.24 14.64 17.45
N PRO A 53 -1.82 15.68 18.19
CA PRO A 53 -0.64 16.45 17.81
C PRO A 53 0.62 15.56 17.78
N PRO A 54 1.54 15.76 16.82
CA PRO A 54 2.76 14.94 16.68
C PRO A 54 3.66 14.90 17.92
N SER A 55 3.58 15.91 18.79
CA SER A 55 4.29 15.95 20.07
C SER A 55 3.85 14.88 21.07
N GLN A 56 2.66 14.31 20.89
CA GLN A 56 2.10 13.26 21.74
C GLN A 56 2.29 11.85 21.15
N TRP A 57 2.87 11.74 19.97
CA TRP A 57 3.14 10.44 19.35
C TRP A 57 4.20 9.67 20.13
N THR A 58 3.93 8.40 20.38
CA THR A 58 4.91 7.51 21.00
C THR A 58 6.03 7.16 20.00
N SER A 59 7.14 6.63 20.52
CA SER A 59 8.21 6.09 19.66
C SER A 59 7.71 4.96 18.74
N ILE A 60 6.71 4.19 19.20
CA ILE A 60 6.07 3.14 18.40
C ILE A 60 5.31 3.77 17.24
N ASP A 61 4.57 4.86 17.48
CA ASP A 61 3.77 5.48 16.43
C ASP A 61 4.62 6.08 15.31
N ARG A 62 5.73 6.71 15.70
CA ARG A 62 6.76 7.20 14.77
C ARG A 62 7.38 6.05 13.98
N THR A 63 7.63 4.91 14.63
CA THR A 63 8.18 3.71 13.97
C THR A 63 7.20 3.15 12.94
N ILE A 64 5.93 2.94 13.31
CA ILE A 64 4.90 2.42 12.39
C ILE A 64 4.73 3.38 11.20
N SER A 65 4.67 4.68 11.45
CA SER A 65 4.55 5.69 10.40
C SER A 65 5.76 5.71 9.46
N THR A 66 6.97 5.55 10.00
CA THR A 66 8.21 5.48 9.20
C THR A 66 8.27 4.22 8.36
N LEU A 67 7.90 3.07 8.92
CA LEU A 67 7.84 1.80 8.17
C LEU A 67 6.80 1.86 7.05
N THR A 68 5.65 2.47 7.33
CA THR A 68 4.59 2.69 6.34
C THR A 68 5.07 3.60 5.21
N TRP A 69 5.79 4.68 5.55
CA TRP A 69 6.39 5.58 4.58
C TRP A 69 7.40 4.86 3.67
N LEU A 70 8.33 4.09 4.25
CA LEU A 70 9.29 3.27 3.50
C LEU A 70 8.60 2.27 2.59
N LEU A 71 7.54 1.63 3.06
CA LEU A 71 6.77 0.66 2.29
C LEU A 71 6.09 1.31 1.08
N TYR A 72 5.46 2.48 1.25
CA TYR A 72 4.83 3.20 0.14
C TYR A 72 5.83 3.65 -0.92
N TRP A 73 6.99 4.18 -0.51
CA TRP A 73 8.04 4.58 -1.42
C TRP A 73 8.71 3.40 -2.12
N GLY A 74 9.02 2.33 -1.38
CA GLY A 74 9.58 1.11 -1.92
C GLY A 74 8.65 0.44 -2.92
N ALA A 75 7.36 0.33 -2.57
CA ALA A 75 6.33 -0.20 -3.47
C ALA A 75 6.18 0.67 -4.72
N SER A 76 6.12 2.00 -4.56
CA SER A 76 6.03 2.92 -5.69
C SER A 76 7.18 2.75 -6.68
N ALA A 77 8.42 2.75 -6.17
CA ALA A 77 9.60 2.53 -6.99
C ALA A 77 9.56 1.17 -7.71
N TRP A 78 9.09 0.12 -7.03
CA TRP A 78 8.92 -1.21 -7.62
C TRP A 78 7.88 -1.23 -8.73
N TYR A 79 6.69 -0.65 -8.50
CA TYR A 79 5.62 -0.58 -9.51
C TYR A 79 6.04 0.19 -10.75
N VAL A 80 6.69 1.35 -10.57
CA VAL A 80 7.20 2.16 -11.70
C VAL A 80 8.26 1.38 -12.49
N ARG A 81 9.16 0.66 -11.82
CA ARG A 81 10.19 -0.17 -12.48
C ARG A 81 9.61 -1.36 -13.25
N ASN A 82 8.51 -1.94 -12.78
CA ASN A 82 7.87 -3.10 -13.41
C ASN A 82 6.72 -2.73 -14.38
N GLY A 83 6.57 -1.44 -14.72
CA GLY A 83 5.66 -0.97 -15.76
C GLY A 83 4.27 -0.54 -15.29
N ASP A 84 3.92 -0.72 -14.02
CA ASP A 84 2.66 -0.24 -13.45
C ASP A 84 2.79 1.18 -12.90
N LYS A 85 2.83 2.14 -13.82
CA LYS A 85 2.99 3.57 -13.50
C LYS A 85 1.77 4.14 -12.75
N GLY A 86 0.58 3.60 -12.98
CA GLY A 86 -0.65 4.07 -12.32
C GLY A 86 -0.64 3.76 -10.82
N THR A 87 -0.37 2.50 -10.48
CA THR A 87 -0.22 2.07 -9.08
C THR A 87 0.98 2.72 -8.41
N GLY A 88 2.08 2.86 -9.15
CA GLY A 88 3.27 3.58 -8.70
C GLY A 88 2.98 5.03 -8.32
N ALA A 89 2.20 5.75 -9.13
CA ALA A 89 1.82 7.13 -8.83
C ALA A 89 0.93 7.23 -7.59
N VAL A 90 -0.07 6.35 -7.45
CA VAL A 90 -0.97 6.35 -6.27
C VAL A 90 -0.20 6.06 -4.98
N THR A 91 0.69 5.09 -5.00
CA THR A 91 1.53 4.74 -3.85
C THR A 91 2.57 5.83 -3.54
N ALA A 92 3.09 6.53 -4.56
CA ALA A 92 3.95 7.72 -4.35
C ALA A 92 3.19 8.85 -3.65
N VAL A 93 1.96 9.14 -4.07
CA VAL A 93 1.12 10.17 -3.42
C VAL A 93 0.83 9.79 -1.96
N ALA A 94 0.50 8.52 -1.69
CA ALA A 94 0.33 8.03 -0.33
C ALA A 94 1.62 8.16 0.50
N GLY A 95 2.78 7.85 -0.09
CA GLY A 95 4.10 8.05 0.52
C GLY A 95 4.40 9.52 0.82
N ALA A 96 4.05 10.45 -0.09
CA ALA A 96 4.23 11.88 0.12
C ALA A 96 3.34 12.41 1.27
N LEU A 97 2.09 11.95 1.35
CA LEU A 97 1.18 12.29 2.45
C LEU A 97 1.69 11.75 3.79
N GLN A 98 2.19 10.50 3.81
CA GLN A 98 2.79 9.93 5.02
C GLN A 98 4.06 10.69 5.44
N ALA A 99 4.86 11.16 4.48
CA ALA A 99 6.03 11.99 4.74
C ALA A 99 5.65 13.31 5.41
N ALA A 100 4.63 13.98 4.87
CA ALA A 100 4.12 15.23 5.45
C ALA A 100 3.67 15.04 6.90
N CYS A 101 3.06 13.89 7.21
CA CYS A 101 2.64 13.54 8.57
C CYS A 101 3.84 13.30 9.53
N LEU A 102 4.97 12.81 9.03
CA LEU A 102 6.19 12.59 9.82
C LEU A 102 7.01 13.87 10.07
N THR A 103 6.86 14.87 9.20
CA THR A 103 7.62 16.13 9.27
C THR A 103 6.94 17.25 10.07
N LEU A 104 5.67 17.07 10.43
CA LEU A 104 4.90 17.96 11.30
C LEU A 104 5.02 17.51 12.77
#